data_AF-A0A3N5PD01-F1
#
_entry.id   AF-A0A3N5PD01-F1
#
_cell.length_a   1.000
_cell.length_b   1.000
_cell.length_c   1.000
_cell.angle_alpha   90.00
_cell.angle_beta   90.00
_cell.angle_gamma   90.00
#
_symmetry.space_group_name_H-M   'P 1'
#
loop_
_entity.id
_entity.type
_entity.pdbx_description
1 polymer ?
#
loop_
_entity_poly.entity_id
_entity_poly.type
_entity_poly.pdbx_seq_one_letter_code
_entity_poly.pdbx_strand_id
1 'polypeptide(L)'
;MLPGGIAMKYKAISVFEQIKTGLEDGIAHSRDELNLKTTSLPLPPPKANAGQIAKLRKSLRMSQSVFAATLNVSAKTVQSWEQGARQPADAALRMLQVISEQPAVVQMILSPDHERRRTAASAFRRNSTTVKTAV
;
A
#
# COMPACT_ATOMS: atom_id res chain seq x y z
N MET A 1 -8.30 -15.34 16.76
CA MET A 1 -9.14 -16.53 16.53
C MET A 1 -10.58 -16.04 16.43
N LEU A 2 -11.06 -15.76 15.21
CA LEU A 2 -12.46 -15.37 14.98
C LEU A 2 -13.33 -16.63 15.16
N PRO A 3 -14.50 -16.55 15.80
CA PRO A 3 -15.34 -17.72 16.00
C PRO A 3 -15.81 -18.23 14.64
N GLY A 4 -15.42 -19.45 14.28
CA GLY A 4 -15.81 -20.16 13.06
C GLY A 4 -17.30 -20.50 12.96
N GLY A 5 -18.18 -19.79 13.66
CA GLY A 5 -19.61 -20.06 13.73
C GLY A 5 -20.45 -19.37 12.64
N ILE A 6 -19.98 -18.26 12.07
CA ILE A 6 -20.77 -17.50 11.08
C ILE A 6 -20.75 -18.22 9.72
N ALA A 7 -19.57 -18.61 9.22
CA ALA A 7 -19.43 -19.25 7.90
C ALA A 7 -20.19 -20.59 7.75
N MET A 8 -20.46 -21.30 8.85
CA MET A 8 -21.17 -22.60 8.82
C MET A 8 -22.69 -22.46 8.70
N LYS A 9 -23.28 -21.28 8.96
CA LYS A 9 -24.74 -21.07 8.85
C LYS A 9 -25.24 -20.89 7.41
N TYR A 10 -24.43 -20.35 6.50
CA TYR A 10 -24.93 -19.89 5.19
C TYR A 10 -25.02 -20.99 4.11
N LYS A 11 -24.44 -22.18 4.35
CA LYS A 11 -24.35 -23.22 3.30
C LYS A 11 -25.62 -24.07 3.14
N ALA A 12 -26.55 -23.99 4.09
CA ALA A 12 -27.76 -24.84 4.14
C ALA A 12 -29.09 -24.08 4.01
N ILE A 13 -29.06 -22.76 3.76
CA ILE A 13 -30.26 -21.91 3.74
C ILE A 13 -30.49 -21.33 2.33
N SER A 14 -31.74 -21.06 1.98
CA SER A 14 -32.12 -20.45 0.71
C SER A 14 -31.42 -19.09 0.51
N VAL A 15 -31.24 -18.69 -0.76
CA VAL A 15 -30.63 -17.40 -1.10
C VAL A 15 -31.36 -16.23 -0.45
N PHE A 16 -32.69 -16.30 -0.35
CA PHE A 16 -33.51 -15.29 0.31
C PHE A 16 -33.10 -15.09 1.77
N GLU A 17 -33.00 -16.18 2.54
CA GLU A 17 -32.63 -16.11 3.96
C GLU A 17 -31.19 -15.65 4.16
N GLN A 18 -30.27 -16.00 3.26
CA GLN A 18 -28.89 -15.51 3.30
C GLN A 18 -28.84 -13.99 3.14
N ILE A 19 -29.61 -13.43 2.18
CA ILE A 19 -29.68 -11.98 1.94
C ILE A 19 -30.36 -11.28 3.13
N LYS A 20 -31.49 -11.82 3.64
CA LYS A 20 -32.18 -11.28 4.82
C LYS A 20 -31.25 -11.20 6.03
N THR A 21 -30.57 -12.29 6.33
CA THR A 21 -29.61 -12.38 7.45
C THR A 21 -28.46 -11.39 7.27
N GLY A 22 -27.88 -11.28 6.06
CA GLY A 22 -26.78 -10.34 5.80
C GLY A 22 -27.18 -8.87 5.96
N LEU A 23 -28.43 -8.51 5.64
CA LEU A 23 -28.97 -7.17 5.87
C LEU A 23 -29.20 -6.90 7.37
N GLU A 24 -29.74 -7.88 8.11
CA GLU A 24 -29.92 -7.80 9.56
C GLU A 24 -28.58 -7.66 10.28
N ASP A 25 -27.57 -8.45 9.89
CA ASP A 25 -26.19 -8.37 10.39
C ASP A 25 -25.57 -6.99 10.09
N GLY A 26 -25.85 -6.43 8.91
CA GLY A 26 -25.41 -5.08 8.53
C GLY A 26 -26.01 -3.97 9.39
N ILE A 27 -27.30 -4.09 9.76
CA ILE A 27 -27.97 -3.16 10.68
C ILE A 27 -27.41 -3.31 12.11
N ALA A 28 -27.20 -4.54 12.58
CA ALA A 28 -26.59 -4.78 13.89
C ALA A 28 -25.14 -4.22 13.94
N HIS A 29 -24.40 -4.33 12.84
CA HIS A 29 -23.06 -3.76 12.74
C HIS A 29 -23.06 -2.23 12.78
N SER A 30 -24.04 -1.57 12.15
CA SER A 30 -24.14 -0.10 12.19
C SER A 30 -24.55 0.46 13.57
N ARG A 31 -25.10 -0.39 14.44
CA ARG A 31 -25.44 -0.09 15.84
C ARG A 31 -24.37 -0.52 16.84
N ASP A 32 -23.21 -0.97 16.37
CA ASP A 32 -22.12 -1.54 17.18
C ASP A 32 -22.51 -2.80 17.99
N GLU A 33 -23.62 -3.45 17.64
CA GLU A 33 -24.13 -4.67 18.30
C GLU A 33 -23.45 -5.95 17.77
N LEU A 34 -22.86 -5.87 16.58
CA LEU A 34 -22.20 -6.99 15.90
C LEU A 34 -20.87 -6.54 15.28
N ASN A 35 -19.80 -7.29 15.52
CA ASN A 35 -18.51 -7.06 14.86
C ASN A 35 -18.42 -7.88 13.57
N LEU A 36 -18.55 -7.21 12.42
CA LEU A 36 -18.30 -7.81 11.11
C LEU A 36 -16.84 -7.61 10.68
N LYS A 37 -16.42 -8.38 9.67
CA LYS A 37 -15.11 -8.17 9.04
C LYS A 37 -15.12 -6.85 8.28
N THR A 38 -14.59 -5.82 8.91
CA THR A 38 -14.56 -4.46 8.36
C THR A 38 -13.13 -4.10 7.98
N THR A 39 -12.97 -3.51 6.80
CA THR A 39 -11.69 -2.97 6.31
C THR A 39 -11.83 -1.47 6.17
N SER A 40 -11.11 -0.70 6.98
CA SER A 40 -11.03 0.76 6.80
C SER A 40 -10.14 1.07 5.60
N LEU A 41 -10.67 1.84 4.65
CA LEU A 41 -9.88 2.33 3.52
C LEU A 41 -9.16 3.63 3.91
N PRO A 42 -7.94 3.87 3.41
CA PRO A 42 -7.26 5.14 3.62
C PRO A 42 -7.96 6.26 2.84
N LEU A 43 -7.90 7.47 3.38
CA LEU A 43 -8.34 8.66 2.65
C LEU A 43 -7.46 8.88 1.39
N PRO A 44 -7.99 9.58 0.38
CA PRO A 44 -7.19 10.02 -0.77
C PRO A 44 -5.92 10.75 -0.33
N PRO A 45 -4.80 10.62 -1.07
CA PRO A 45 -3.57 11.29 -0.68
C PRO A 45 -3.75 12.82 -0.71
N PRO A 46 -3.10 13.55 0.21
CA PRO A 46 -3.15 15.00 0.21
C PRO A 46 -2.54 15.55 -1.07
N LYS A 47 -3.14 16.61 -1.61
CA LYS A 47 -2.56 17.34 -2.75
C LYS A 47 -1.23 17.96 -2.34
N ALA A 48 -0.25 17.91 -3.23
CA ALA A 48 1.05 18.52 -3.03
C ALA A 48 1.27 19.65 -4.05
N ASN A 49 1.56 20.86 -3.56
CA ASN A 49 1.94 21.97 -4.42
C ASN A 49 3.45 21.93 -4.78
N ALA A 50 3.82 22.72 -5.77
CA ALA A 50 5.19 22.81 -6.28
C ALA A 50 6.25 23.07 -5.18
N GLY A 51 5.95 23.98 -4.25
CA GLY A 51 6.84 24.32 -3.15
C GLY A 51 7.00 23.18 -2.13
N GLN A 52 5.94 22.44 -1.84
CA GLN A 52 5.97 21.28 -0.95
C GLN A 52 6.84 20.16 -1.53
N ILE A 53 6.72 19.88 -2.83
CA ILE A 53 7.53 18.85 -3.51
C ILE A 53 9.01 19.24 -3.47
N ALA A 54 9.33 20.49 -3.84
CA ALA A 54 10.70 20.98 -3.79
C ALA A 54 11.28 20.97 -2.36
N LYS A 55 10.45 21.31 -1.35
CA LYS A 55 10.85 21.27 0.06
C LYS A 55 11.16 19.85 0.54
N LEU A 56 10.30 18.87 0.18
CA LEU A 56 10.52 17.45 0.52
C LEU A 56 11.81 16.92 -0.09
N ARG A 57 12.05 17.20 -1.38
CA ARG A 57 13.31 16.80 -2.03
C ARG A 57 14.53 17.39 -1.32
N LYS A 58 14.47 18.69 -0.99
CA LYS A 58 15.58 19.38 -0.31
C LYS A 58 15.80 18.84 1.10
N SER A 59 14.76 18.49 1.86
CA SER A 59 14.92 17.90 3.20
C SER A 59 15.60 16.53 3.15
N LEU A 60 15.45 15.79 2.04
CA LEU A 60 16.16 14.54 1.78
C LEU A 60 17.58 14.74 1.23
N ARG A 61 18.03 16.00 1.04
CA ARG A 61 19.34 16.37 0.46
C ARG A 61 19.59 15.76 -0.93
N MET A 62 18.55 15.69 -1.75
CA MET A 62 18.62 15.10 -3.09
C MET A 62 18.63 16.14 -4.21
N SER A 63 19.40 15.86 -5.27
CA SER A 63 19.22 16.54 -6.56
C SER A 63 17.88 16.13 -7.20
N GLN A 64 17.41 16.90 -8.18
CA GLN A 64 16.18 16.54 -8.92
C GLN A 64 16.29 15.18 -9.61
N SER A 65 17.46 14.83 -10.15
CA SER A 65 17.69 13.54 -10.82
C SER A 65 17.67 12.37 -9.84
N VAL A 66 18.29 12.49 -8.67
CA VAL A 66 18.28 11.44 -7.63
C VAL A 66 16.87 11.25 -7.07
N PHE A 67 16.14 12.35 -6.84
CA PHE A 67 14.75 12.29 -6.37
C PHE A 67 13.82 11.66 -7.42
N ALA A 68 14.01 11.99 -8.69
CA ALA A 68 13.27 11.39 -9.80
C ALA A 68 13.52 9.88 -9.90
N ALA A 69 14.77 9.45 -9.80
CA ALA A 69 15.13 8.03 -9.77
C ALA A 69 14.51 7.31 -8.55
N THR A 70 14.50 7.96 -7.38
CA THR A 70 13.87 7.43 -6.16
C THR A 70 12.37 7.20 -6.34
N LEU A 71 11.68 8.12 -7.03
CA LEU A 71 10.26 8.04 -7.34
C LEU A 71 9.93 7.22 -8.59
N ASN A 72 10.94 6.69 -9.28
CA ASN A 72 10.82 6.01 -10.57
C ASN A 72 10.07 6.83 -11.64
N VAL A 73 10.44 8.11 -11.77
CA VAL A 73 9.92 9.02 -12.81
C VAL A 73 11.07 9.76 -13.49
N SER A 74 10.80 10.46 -14.59
CA SER A 74 11.81 11.26 -15.27
C SER A 74 12.16 12.52 -14.47
N ALA A 75 13.41 13.01 -14.59
CA ALA A 75 13.80 14.28 -13.99
C ALA A 75 12.95 15.46 -14.50
N LYS A 76 12.53 15.41 -15.77
CA LYS A 76 11.62 16.40 -16.38
C LYS A 76 10.25 16.40 -15.70
N THR A 77 9.77 15.23 -15.27
CA THR A 77 8.52 15.10 -14.51
C THR A 77 8.63 15.81 -13.16
N VAL A 78 9.69 15.54 -12.39
CA VAL A 78 9.95 16.22 -11.10
C VAL A 78 10.08 17.73 -11.30
N GLN A 79 10.83 18.16 -12.31
CA GLN A 79 10.97 19.57 -12.65
C GLN A 79 9.61 20.23 -12.94
N SER A 80 8.78 19.58 -13.77
CA SER A 80 7.44 20.07 -14.11
C SER A 80 6.52 20.18 -12.89
N TRP A 81 6.68 19.30 -11.90
CA TRP A 81 5.94 19.37 -10.64
C TRP A 81 6.44 20.50 -9.74
N GLU A 82 7.76 20.63 -9.57
CA GLU A 82 8.39 21.69 -8.76
C GLU A 82 8.22 23.10 -9.35
N GLN A 83 7.89 23.20 -10.64
CA GLN A 83 7.51 24.46 -11.30
C GLN A 83 6.00 24.72 -11.30
N GLY A 84 5.19 23.74 -10.89
CA GLY A 84 3.72 23.82 -10.90
C GLY A 84 3.10 23.70 -12.30
N ALA A 85 3.87 23.39 -13.34
CA ALA A 85 3.38 23.22 -14.70
C ALA A 85 2.51 21.95 -14.87
N ARG A 86 2.75 20.93 -14.04
CA ARG A 86 1.90 19.73 -13.95
C ARG A 86 1.73 19.32 -12.50
N GLN A 87 0.66 18.57 -12.23
CA GLN A 87 0.42 17.95 -10.94
C GLN A 87 0.83 16.46 -10.96
N PRO A 88 1.34 15.90 -9.85
CA PRO A 88 1.53 14.45 -9.74
C PRO A 88 0.18 13.72 -9.79
N ALA A 89 0.16 12.52 -10.37
CA ALA A 89 -0.99 11.63 -10.28
C ALA A 89 -1.20 11.11 -8.85
N ASP A 90 -2.38 10.61 -8.51
CA ASP A 90 -2.71 10.19 -7.14
C ASP A 90 -1.74 9.15 -6.57
N ALA A 91 -1.29 8.19 -7.38
CA ALA A 91 -0.27 7.22 -6.97
C ALA A 91 1.05 7.90 -6.58
N ALA A 92 1.47 8.92 -7.35
CA ALA A 92 2.66 9.70 -7.03
C ALA A 92 2.45 10.57 -5.79
N LEU A 93 1.27 11.17 -5.59
CA LEU A 93 0.93 11.90 -4.37
C LEU A 93 0.99 10.99 -3.14
N ARG A 94 0.50 9.74 -3.24
CA ARG A 94 0.60 8.77 -2.16
C ARG A 94 2.04 8.37 -1.87
N MET A 95 2.89 8.23 -2.89
CA MET A 95 4.33 7.97 -2.70
C MET A 95 5.03 9.17 -2.03
N LEU A 96 4.72 10.39 -2.45
CA LEU A 96 5.22 11.61 -1.82
C LEU A 96 4.79 11.71 -0.34
N GLN A 97 3.54 11.33 -0.04
CA GLN A 97 3.05 11.24 1.34
C GLN A 97 3.85 10.22 2.16
N VAL A 98 4.02 8.99 1.64
CA VAL A 98 4.78 7.94 2.33
C VAL A 98 6.21 8.37 2.61
N ILE A 99 6.88 9.01 1.66
CA ILE A 99 8.25 9.50 1.83
C ILE A 99 8.31 10.65 2.83
N SER A 100 7.30 11.54 2.82
CA SER A 100 7.20 12.64 3.77
C SER A 100 7.00 12.15 5.21
N GLU A 101 6.19 11.11 5.41
CA GLU A 101 5.89 10.54 6.73
C GLU A 101 6.99 9.59 7.21
N GLN A 102 7.62 8.85 6.28
CA GLN A 102 8.64 7.84 6.58
C GLN A 102 9.87 7.97 5.66
N PRO A 103 10.73 8.99 5.88
CA PRO A 103 11.93 9.21 5.05
C PRO A 103 12.91 8.03 5.01
N ALA A 104 12.93 7.20 6.05
CA ALA A 104 13.81 6.03 6.16
C ALA A 104 13.58 5.00 5.04
N VAL A 105 12.36 4.92 4.49
CA VAL A 105 12.05 4.02 3.35
C VAL A 105 12.91 4.33 2.13
N VAL A 106 13.25 5.61 1.92
CA VAL A 106 14.12 6.03 0.82
C VAL A 106 15.51 5.43 0.98
N GLN A 107 16.07 5.46 2.19
CA GLN A 107 17.38 4.88 2.45
C GLN A 107 17.40 3.37 2.23
N MET A 108 16.30 2.67 2.57
CA MET A 108 16.16 1.24 2.32
C MET A 108 16.20 0.91 0.82
N ILE A 109 15.65 1.77 -0.04
CA ILE A 109 15.66 1.59 -1.49
C ILE A 109 17.03 1.88 -2.09
N LEU A 110 17.69 2.94 -1.63
CA LEU A 110 18.98 3.39 -2.19
C LEU A 110 20.19 2.59 -1.68
N SER A 111 20.06 1.87 -0.56
CA SER A 111 21.16 1.10 0.02
C SER A 111 21.54 -0.10 -0.87
N PRO A 112 22.83 -0.35 -1.17
CA PRO A 112 23.28 -1.48 -2.00
C PRO A 112 22.79 -2.86 -1.52
N ASP A 113 22.47 -2.98 -0.23
CA ASP A 113 21.97 -4.21 0.38
C ASP A 113 20.59 -4.65 -0.12
N HIS A 114 19.80 -3.75 -0.71
CA HIS A 114 18.47 -4.12 -1.21
C HIS A 114 18.55 -5.14 -2.36
N GLU A 115 19.54 -5.03 -3.26
CA GLU A 115 19.79 -6.03 -4.31
C GLU A 115 20.27 -7.35 -3.71
N ARG A 116 21.17 -7.30 -2.73
CA ARG A 116 21.66 -8.49 -2.01
C ARG A 116 20.54 -9.25 -1.32
N ARG A 117 19.58 -8.56 -0.70
CA ARG A 117 18.39 -9.16 -0.08
C ARG A 117 17.46 -9.77 -1.12
N ARG A 118 17.27 -9.14 -2.29
CA ARG A 118 16.43 -9.67 -3.38
C ARG A 118 17.02 -10.94 -3.99
N THR A 119 18.33 -10.97 -4.25
CA THR A 119 19.01 -12.15 -4.80
C THR A 119 19.04 -13.30 -3.80
N ALA A 120 19.33 -13.03 -2.52
CA ALA A 120 19.33 -14.04 -1.46
C ALA A 120 17.92 -14.63 -1.21
N ALA A 121 16.87 -13.80 -1.16
CA ALA A 121 15.50 -14.28 -0.99
C ALA A 121 14.95 -15.07 -2.21
N SER A 122 15.46 -14.78 -3.41
CA SER A 122 15.16 -15.54 -4.63
C SER A 122 15.90 -16.90 -4.67
N ALA A 123 17.15 -16.94 -4.21
CA ALA A 123 17.91 -18.18 -4.06
C ALA A 123 17.30 -19.11 -3.00
N PHE A 124 16.88 -18.57 -1.85
CA PHE A 124 16.23 -19.35 -0.78
C PHE A 124 14.90 -19.96 -1.21
N ARG A 125 14.08 -19.23 -1.98
CA ARG A 125 12.80 -19.74 -2.51
C ARG A 125 12.95 -20.89 -3.52
N ARG A 126 14.05 -20.93 -4.28
CA ARG A 126 14.32 -22.03 -5.23
C ARG A 126 14.69 -23.33 -4.53
N ASN A 127 15.39 -23.27 -3.40
CA ASN A 127 15.81 -24.48 -2.67
C ASN A 127 14.73 -25.08 -1.76
N SER A 128 13.65 -24.34 -1.45
CA SER A 128 12.55 -24.85 -0.63
C SER A 128 11.53 -25.69 -1.40
N THR A 129 11.50 -25.62 -2.74
CA THR A 129 10.51 -26.34 -3.56
C THR A 129 10.90 -27.79 -3.81
N THR A 130 12.19 -28.15 -3.67
CA THR A 130 12.70 -29.50 -3.98
C THR A 130 12.45 -30.51 -2.85
N VAL A 131 12.03 -30.09 -1.66
CA VAL A 131 11.86 -30.99 -0.49
C VAL A 131 10.42 -31.55 -0.36
N LYS A 132 9.47 -31.14 -1.22
CA LYS A 132 8.04 -31.52 -1.10
C LYS A 132 7.52 -32.59 -2.07
N THR A 133 8.40 -33.36 -2.73
CA THR A 133 8.00 -34.46 -3.65
C THR A 133 8.61 -35.81 -3.28
N ALA A 134 8.82 -36.08 -1.99
CA ALA A 134 9.17 -37.41 -1.53
C ALA A 134 8.43 -37.68 -0.21
N VAL A 135 7.19 -38.19 -0.33
CA VAL A 135 6.54 -39.28 0.44
C VAL A 135 5.16 -39.50 -0.20
#